data_AF-A0A1H6XTQ4-F1
#
_entry.id   AF-A0A1H6XTQ4-F1
#
_cell.length_a   1.000
_cell.length_b   1.000
_cell.length_c   1.000
_cell.angle_alpha   90.00
_cell.angle_beta   90.00
_cell.angle_gamma   90.00
#
_symmetry.space_group_name_H-M   'P 1'
#
loop_
_entity.id
_entity.type
_entity.pdbx_description
1 polymer ?
#
loop_
_entity_poly.entity_id
_entity_poly.type
_entity_poly.pdbx_seq_one_letter_code
_entity_poly.pdbx_strand_id
1 'polypeptide(L)'
;MPQQSKIEKTLLEEIHVFLSKIEESNEDTKYSTDQQYIVDAIIELTRVKHRKAITDDFEKPYIHPLITIQKWIDELKLITDEAINDFTYGSRHSLFKKKVTEMNGYDIAQFIKYLKDDGLLKI
;
A
#
# COMPACT_ATOMS: atom_id res chain seq x y z
N MET A 1 9.19 -12.21 -15.60
CA MET A 1 9.81 -11.35 -14.56
C MET A 1 8.68 -10.64 -13.83
N PRO A 2 8.56 -10.71 -12.50
CA PRO A 2 7.51 -9.99 -11.81
C PRO A 2 7.90 -8.51 -11.75
N GLN A 3 7.07 -7.64 -12.33
CA GLN A 3 7.22 -6.20 -12.20
C GLN A 3 6.95 -5.83 -10.74
N GLN A 4 8.00 -5.54 -9.97
CA GLN A 4 7.84 -4.86 -8.68
C GLN A 4 7.30 -3.47 -8.99
N SER A 5 6.08 -3.17 -8.57
CA SER A 5 5.52 -1.83 -8.75
C SER A 5 6.38 -0.82 -8.01
N LYS A 6 6.56 0.35 -8.63
CA LYS A 6 7.39 1.46 -8.15
C LYS A 6 6.72 2.25 -7.01
N ILE A 7 5.79 1.64 -6.29
CA ILE A 7 5.07 2.33 -5.22
C ILE A 7 5.90 2.20 -3.95
N GLU A 8 6.57 3.29 -3.57
CA GLU A 8 7.36 3.36 -2.35
C GLU A 8 6.46 3.33 -1.11
N LYS A 9 6.99 2.87 0.03
CA LYS A 9 6.23 2.80 1.28
C LYS A 9 5.66 4.17 1.69
N THR A 10 6.44 5.23 1.52
CA THR A 10 5.99 6.60 1.82
C THR A 10 4.78 7.01 0.98
N LEU A 11 4.75 6.60 -0.30
CA LEU A 11 3.60 6.85 -1.17
C LEU A 11 2.36 6.07 -0.73
N LEU A 12 2.51 4.84 -0.20
CA LEU A 12 1.39 4.10 0.38
C LEU A 12 0.82 4.78 1.64
N GLU A 13 1.69 5.32 2.49
CA GLU A 13 1.28 6.09 3.67
C GLU A 13 0.56 7.39 3.25
N GLU A 14 1.04 8.08 2.20
CA GLU A 14 0.37 9.24 1.61
C GLU A 14 -1.01 8.89 1.04
N ILE A 15 -1.13 7.76 0.33
CA ILE A 15 -2.40 7.25 -0.18
C ILE A 15 -3.38 7.01 0.98
N HIS A 16 -2.93 6.34 2.04
CA HIS A 16 -3.80 6.06 3.19
C HIS A 16 -4.31 7.35 3.82
N VAL A 17 -3.44 8.35 4.04
CA VAL A 17 -3.85 9.66 4.58
C VAL A 17 -4.82 10.37 3.64
N PHE A 18 -4.58 10.30 2.33
CA PHE A 18 -5.47 10.88 1.33
C PHE A 18 -6.86 10.24 1.35
N LEU A 19 -6.93 8.91 1.43
CA LEU A 19 -8.21 8.19 1.54
C LEU A 19 -8.95 8.53 2.83
N SER A 20 -8.27 8.62 3.98
CA SER A 20 -8.90 9.09 5.22
C SER A 20 -9.50 10.49 5.08
N LYS A 21 -8.79 11.42 4.41
CA LYS A 21 -9.32 12.77 4.18
C LYS A 21 -10.54 12.75 3.27
N ILE A 22 -10.57 11.92 2.22
CA ILE A 22 -11.73 11.80 1.32
C ILE A 22 -12.96 11.31 2.08
N GLU A 23 -12.80 10.36 3.00
CA GLU A 23 -13.91 9.83 3.80
C GLU A 23 -14.53 10.91 4.69
N GLU A 24 -13.71 11.80 5.25
CA GLU A 24 -14.15 12.93 6.06
C GLU A 24 -14.71 14.10 5.23
N SER A 25 -14.51 14.07 3.91
CA SER A 25 -14.89 15.14 2.98
C SER A 25 -16.32 14.95 2.46
N ASN A 26 -17.04 16.05 2.27
CA ASN A 26 -18.35 16.04 1.61
C ASN A 26 -18.21 16.06 0.07
N GLU A 27 -19.30 15.76 -0.65
CA GLU A 27 -19.35 15.76 -2.13
C GLU A 27 -18.91 17.09 -2.77
N ASP A 28 -18.97 18.21 -2.04
CA ASP A 28 -18.60 19.55 -2.52
C ASP A 28 -17.10 19.88 -2.37
N THR A 29 -16.29 18.96 -1.84
CA THR A 29 -14.86 19.19 -1.63
C THR A 29 -14.13 19.23 -2.97
N LYS A 30 -13.63 20.41 -3.35
CA LYS A 30 -12.79 20.61 -4.54
C LYS A 30 -11.35 20.22 -4.25
N TYR A 31 -10.84 19.22 -4.96
CA TYR A 31 -9.46 18.77 -4.82
C TYR A 31 -8.53 19.50 -5.79
N SER A 32 -7.30 19.76 -5.33
CA SER A 32 -6.27 20.40 -6.15
C SER A 32 -5.67 19.40 -7.15
N THR A 33 -5.30 19.89 -8.33
CA THR A 33 -4.52 19.15 -9.33
C THR A 33 -3.17 18.66 -8.79
N ASP A 34 -2.67 19.26 -7.71
CA ASP A 34 -1.42 18.87 -7.06
C ASP A 34 -1.47 17.46 -6.45
N GLN A 35 -2.66 16.88 -6.29
CA GLN A 35 -2.87 15.53 -5.75
C GLN A 35 -3.09 14.47 -6.84
N GLN A 36 -2.98 14.83 -8.12
CA GLN A 36 -3.18 13.90 -9.24
C GLN A 36 -2.21 12.71 -9.17
N TYR A 37 -0.98 12.91 -8.71
CA TYR A 37 0.00 11.82 -8.56
C TYR A 37 -0.47 10.74 -7.57
N ILE A 38 -1.23 11.11 -6.54
CA ILE A 38 -1.81 10.16 -5.56
C ILE A 38 -2.92 9.35 -6.22
N VAL A 39 -3.77 10.00 -7.02
CA VAL A 39 -4.84 9.34 -7.79
C VAL A 39 -4.25 8.33 -8.77
N ASP A 40 -3.20 8.72 -9.50
CA ASP A 40 -2.52 7.82 -10.45
C ASP A 40 -1.90 6.61 -9.73
N ALA A 41 -1.30 6.84 -8.56
CA ALA A 41 -0.76 5.78 -7.72
C ALA A 41 -1.83 4.82 -7.19
N ILE A 42 -3.02 5.32 -6.83
CA ILE A 42 -4.17 4.49 -6.44
C ILE A 42 -4.60 3.60 -7.62
N ILE A 43 -4.69 4.16 -8.83
CA ILE A 43 -5.05 3.39 -10.03
C ILE A 43 -4.02 2.29 -10.29
N GLU A 44 -2.73 2.62 -10.24
CA GLU A 44 -1.65 1.63 -10.36
C GLU A 44 -1.77 0.54 -9.28
N LEU A 45 -2.03 0.92 -8.03
CA LEU A 45 -2.16 0.00 -6.92
C LEU A 45 -3.31 -1.01 -7.14
N THR A 46 -4.48 -0.55 -7.62
CA THR A 46 -5.60 -1.45 -7.93
C THR A 46 -5.26 -2.47 -9.02
N ARG A 47 -4.46 -2.07 -10.01
CA ARG A 47 -3.98 -2.96 -11.09
C ARG A 47 -3.03 -4.01 -10.56
N VAL A 48 -2.05 -3.60 -9.74
CA VAL A 48 -1.04 -4.48 -9.13
C VAL A 48 -1.69 -5.51 -8.19
N LYS A 49 -2.73 -5.09 -7.47
CA LYS A 49 -3.47 -5.95 -6.53
C LYS A 49 -4.61 -6.72 -7.19
N HIS A 50 -4.72 -6.68 -8.52
CA HIS A 50 -5.69 -7.41 -9.33
C HIS A 50 -7.16 -7.12 -8.96
N ARG A 51 -7.48 -5.87 -8.59
CA ARG A 51 -8.80 -5.43 -8.17
C ARG A 51 -9.61 -4.93 -9.37
N LYS A 52 -9.91 -5.85 -10.29
CA LYS A 52 -10.49 -5.55 -11.62
C LYS A 52 -11.73 -4.65 -11.57
N ALA A 53 -12.67 -4.91 -10.67
CA ALA A 53 -13.91 -4.12 -10.57
C ALA A 53 -13.66 -2.63 -10.31
N ILE A 54 -12.64 -2.32 -9.51
CA ILE A 54 -12.25 -0.93 -9.19
C ILE A 54 -11.51 -0.32 -10.37
N THR A 55 -10.57 -1.06 -10.97
CA THR A 55 -9.83 -0.62 -12.16
C THR A 55 -10.77 -0.31 -13.32
N ASP A 56 -11.75 -1.18 -13.60
CA ASP A 56 -12.75 -0.98 -14.66
C ASP A 56 -13.58 0.30 -14.42
N ASP A 57 -13.85 0.64 -13.15
CA ASP A 57 -14.55 1.88 -12.80
C ASP A 57 -13.68 3.13 -13.03
N PHE A 58 -12.37 3.07 -12.81
CA PHE A 58 -11.43 4.16 -13.12
C PHE A 58 -11.27 4.40 -14.64
N GLU A 59 -11.51 3.39 -15.46
CA GLU A 59 -11.39 3.49 -16.93
C GLU A 59 -12.63 4.07 -17.62
N LYS A 60 -13.69 4.38 -16.86
CA LYS A 60 -14.92 4.97 -17.39
C LYS A 60 -14.68 6.44 -17.79
N PRO A 61 -14.82 6.81 -19.08
CA PRO A 61 -14.39 8.11 -19.61
C PRO A 61 -15.19 9.32 -19.09
N TYR A 62 -16.33 9.10 -18.44
CA TYR A 62 -17.23 10.16 -17.94
C TYR A 62 -17.32 10.21 -16.42
N ILE A 63 -16.60 9.35 -15.70
CA ILE A 63 -16.58 9.36 -14.24
C ILE A 63 -15.30 10.01 -13.78
N HIS A 64 -15.42 11.07 -12.98
CA HIS A 64 -14.25 11.68 -12.38
C HIS A 64 -13.60 10.69 -11.39
N PRO A 65 -12.27 10.50 -11.41
CA PRO A 65 -11.59 9.50 -10.56
C PRO A 65 -11.93 9.60 -9.06
N LEU A 66 -12.19 10.81 -8.56
CA LEU A 66 -12.60 11.01 -7.17
C LEU A 66 -13.95 10.40 -6.82
N ILE A 67 -14.90 10.36 -7.77
CA ILE A 67 -16.19 9.68 -7.57
C ILE A 67 -15.94 8.19 -7.40
N THR A 68 -15.04 7.63 -8.22
CA THR A 68 -14.61 6.23 -8.09
C THR A 68 -13.91 5.99 -6.75
N ILE A 69 -13.05 6.90 -6.31
CA ILE A 69 -12.37 6.79 -5.01
C ILE A 69 -13.36 6.82 -3.85
N GLN A 70 -14.31 7.76 -3.85
CA GLN A 70 -15.36 7.85 -2.83
C GLN A 70 -16.23 6.59 -2.79
N LYS A 71 -16.59 6.07 -3.97
CA LYS A 71 -17.38 4.83 -4.09
C LYS A 71 -16.68 3.62 -3.48
N TRP A 72 -15.37 3.50 -3.66
CA TRP A 72 -14.57 2.33 -3.30
C TRP A 72 -13.65 2.58 -2.10
N ILE A 73 -13.97 3.56 -1.26
CA ILE A 73 -13.03 4.09 -0.27
C ILE A 73 -12.56 3.04 0.74
N ASP A 74 -13.47 2.19 1.19
CA ASP A 74 -13.20 1.12 2.15
C ASP A 74 -12.29 0.06 1.53
N GLU A 75 -12.62 -0.41 0.32
CA GLU A 75 -11.78 -1.34 -0.42
C GLU A 75 -10.40 -0.76 -0.73
N LEU A 76 -10.32 0.52 -1.11
CA LEU A 76 -9.05 1.19 -1.41
C LEU A 76 -8.14 1.29 -0.19
N LYS A 77 -8.71 1.56 1.00
CA LYS A 77 -7.96 1.52 2.26
C LYS A 77 -7.46 0.11 2.55
N LEU A 78 -8.32 -0.91 2.42
CA LEU A 78 -7.94 -2.30 2.63
C LEU A 78 -6.78 -2.72 1.71
N ILE A 79 -6.86 -2.37 0.42
CA ILE A 79 -5.81 -2.67 -0.56
C ILE A 79 -4.50 -1.94 -0.21
N THR A 80 -4.59 -0.71 0.28
CA THR A 80 -3.44 0.08 0.72
C THR A 80 -2.80 -0.55 1.95
N ASP A 81 -3.58 -0.98 2.93
CA ASP A 81 -3.10 -1.68 4.12
C ASP A 81 -2.46 -3.03 3.77
N GLU A 82 -3.07 -3.80 2.86
CA GLU A 82 -2.47 -5.01 2.32
C GLU A 82 -1.12 -4.71 1.66
N ALA A 83 -0.97 -3.59 0.94
CA ALA A 83 0.29 -3.20 0.30
C ALA A 83 1.35 -2.75 1.32
N ILE A 84 0.96 -1.99 2.35
CA ILE A 84 1.85 -1.59 3.45
C ILE A 84 2.33 -2.83 4.21
N ASN A 85 1.41 -3.76 4.47
CA ASN A 85 1.72 -5.04 5.09
C ASN A 85 2.67 -5.83 4.20
N ASP A 86 2.39 -6.01 2.91
CA ASP A 86 3.29 -6.70 1.98
C ASP A 86 4.68 -6.07 1.92
N PHE A 87 4.80 -4.75 2.01
CA PHE A 87 6.10 -4.08 2.10
C PHE A 87 6.83 -4.44 3.41
N THR A 88 6.07 -4.47 4.51
CA THR A 88 6.58 -4.79 5.84
C THR A 88 6.92 -6.28 5.99
N TYR A 89 6.12 -7.19 5.42
CA TYR A 89 6.32 -8.64 5.45
C TYR A 89 7.24 -9.13 4.33
N GLY A 90 7.29 -8.48 3.18
CA GLY A 90 8.25 -8.75 2.11
C GLY A 90 9.68 -8.40 2.51
N SER A 91 9.85 -7.30 3.26
CA SER A 91 11.10 -6.98 3.97
C SER A 91 11.45 -8.08 4.98
N ARG A 92 10.46 -8.58 5.75
CA ARG A 92 10.64 -9.72 6.67
C ARG A 92 11.10 -10.98 5.92
N HIS A 93 10.48 -11.35 4.80
CA HIS A 93 10.79 -12.57 4.06
C HIS A 93 12.17 -12.55 3.38
N SER A 94 12.71 -11.36 3.05
CA SER A 94 14.08 -11.21 2.58
C SER A 94 15.12 -11.59 3.64
N LEU A 95 14.82 -11.32 4.92
CA LEU A 95 15.67 -11.73 6.04
C LEU A 95 15.66 -13.26 6.18
N PHE A 96 14.52 -13.93 5.99
CA PHE A 96 14.45 -15.42 6.04
C PHE A 96 15.11 -16.12 4.85
N LYS A 97 15.42 -15.41 3.76
CA LYS A 97 16.12 -15.98 2.59
C LYS A 97 17.64 -15.95 2.73
N LYS A 98 18.19 -15.04 3.54
CA LYS A 98 19.62 -15.06 3.86
C LYS A 98 19.88 -16.14 4.91
N LYS A 99 20.94 -16.93 4.75
CA LYS A 99 21.41 -17.75 5.87
C LYS A 99 21.81 -16.80 7.00
N VAL A 100 21.63 -17.20 8.27
CA VAL A 100 22.07 -16.39 9.43
C VAL A 100 23.56 -16.01 9.31
N THR A 101 24.36 -16.85 8.66
CA THR A 101 25.78 -16.62 8.35
C THR A 101 26.05 -15.50 7.34
N GLU A 102 25.03 -15.00 6.64
CA GLU A 102 25.10 -13.97 5.60
C GLU A 102 24.41 -12.66 6.04
N MET A 103 23.86 -12.64 7.26
CA MET A 103 23.22 -11.47 7.83
C MET A 103 24.27 -10.55 8.47
N ASN A 104 24.17 -9.25 8.21
CA ASN A 104 24.95 -8.26 8.94
C ASN A 104 24.31 -8.02 10.34
N GLY A 105 25.00 -7.26 11.22
CA GLY A 105 24.52 -7.02 12.58
C GLY A 105 23.14 -6.33 12.66
N TYR A 106 22.79 -5.52 11.67
CA TYR A 106 21.47 -4.88 11.58
C TYR A 106 20.38 -5.89 11.18
N ASP A 107 20.66 -6.72 10.17
CA ASP A 107 19.77 -7.79 9.72
C ASP A 107 19.45 -8.76 10.88
N ILE A 108 20.46 -9.10 11.70
CA ILE A 108 20.30 -9.97 12.88
C ILE A 108 19.42 -9.32 13.95
N ALA A 109 19.60 -8.01 14.23
CA ALA A 109 18.79 -7.31 15.21
C ALA A 109 17.31 -7.24 14.81
N GLN A 110 17.04 -7.00 13.53
CA GLN A 110 15.67 -7.02 12.99
C GLN A 110 15.06 -8.43 13.07
N PHE A 111 15.84 -9.47 12.76
CA PHE A 111 15.41 -10.85 12.87
C PHE A 111 15.07 -11.26 14.31
N ILE A 112 15.90 -10.89 15.28
CA ILE A 112 15.66 -11.18 16.71
C ILE A 112 14.42 -10.44 17.22
N LYS A 113 14.26 -9.17 16.87
CA LYS A 113 13.05 -8.40 17.23
C LYS A 113 11.80 -9.09 16.71
N TYR A 114 11.82 -9.53 15.46
CA TYR A 114 10.73 -10.28 14.86
C TYR A 114 10.37 -11.55 15.66
N LEU A 115 11.36 -12.39 16.01
CA LEU A 115 11.06 -13.63 16.72
C LEU A 115 10.44 -13.39 18.11
N LYS A 116 10.73 -12.24 18.73
CA LYS A 116 10.09 -11.83 19.99
C LYS A 116 8.66 -11.37 19.78
N ASP A 117 8.41 -10.55 18.76
CA ASP A 117 7.09 -9.99 18.46
C ASP A 117 6.08 -11.10 18.08
N ASP A 118 6.53 -12.14 17.37
CA ASP A 118 5.70 -13.31 16.99
C ASP A 118 5.65 -14.39 18.09
N GLY A 119 6.29 -14.17 19.25
CA GLY A 119 6.31 -15.12 20.37
C GLY A 119 7.05 -16.44 20.09
N LEU A 120 7.80 -16.51 18.98
CA LEU A 120 8.58 -17.66 18.54
C LEU A 120 9.89 -17.82 19.31
N LEU A 121 10.39 -16.72 19.89
CA LEU A 121 11.54 -16.70 20.78
C LEU A 121 11.09 -16.28 22.17
N LYS A 122 10.92 -17.28 23.05
CA LYS A 122 10.75 -17.07 24.48
C LYS A 122 12.15 -17.02 25.10
N ILE A 123 12.61 -15.82 25.43
CA ILE A 123 13.79 -15.61 26.28
C ILE A 123 13.30 -15.33 27.69
#